data_AF-A0A2P8KBG9-F1
#
_entry.id   AF-A0A2P8KBG9-F1
#
_cell.length_a   1.000
_cell.length_b   1.000
_cell.length_c   1.000
_cell.angle_alpha   90.00
_cell.angle_beta   90.00
_cell.angle_gamma   90.00
#
_symmetry.space_group_name_H-M   'P 1'
#
loop_
_entity.id
_entity.type
_entity.pdbx_description
1 polymer ?
#
loop_
_entity_poly.entity_id
_entity_poly.type
_entity_poly.pdbx_seq_one_letter_code
_entity_poly.pdbx_strand_id
1 'polypeptide(L)'
;METFPSTPQVPADESREARLGIITAEAQFHSGEVSVDRAIGNLLVVVRELLGLQVVFVSEFVDGRRVFRHIESQSSVLRIRRGQSAPLEQTICQRILDGRLPNLIQSVTSVREEQGLPANFEGMGTHIGVPVRMADGRVYGMLCGFNVEGESDLDERDVRRLELAASSAARLLARADGREVTTSDPALA
;
A
#
# COMPACT_ATOMS: atom_id res chain seq x y z
N MET A 1 14.25 -69.06 -6.24
CA MET A 1 13.14 -69.84 -5.68
C MET A 1 13.38 -69.90 -4.18
N GLU A 2 13.14 -68.78 -3.50
CA GLU A 2 11.85 -68.32 -2.93
C GLU A 2 11.65 -68.90 -1.53
N THR A 3 11.79 -68.07 -0.50
CA THR A 3 10.80 -67.81 0.57
C THR A 3 11.34 -66.78 1.58
N PHE A 4 10.64 -65.64 1.71
CA PHE A 4 10.62 -64.71 2.86
C PHE A 4 10.05 -65.42 4.12
N PRO A 5 10.25 -64.97 5.39
CA PRO A 5 10.03 -63.60 5.90
C PRO A 5 11.17 -63.15 6.85
N SER A 6 11.27 -61.93 7.41
CA SER A 6 10.31 -60.98 7.96
C SER A 6 10.95 -59.58 7.96
N THR A 7 10.11 -58.56 8.04
CA THR A 7 10.44 -57.13 8.12
C THR A 7 11.45 -56.81 9.22
N PRO A 8 12.52 -56.03 8.95
CA PRO A 8 13.22 -55.28 9.97
C PRO A 8 12.65 -53.87 10.06
N GLN A 9 12.41 -53.47 11.30
CA GLN A 9 12.01 -52.14 11.75
C GLN A 9 12.95 -51.06 11.20
N VAL A 10 12.38 -49.93 10.77
CA VAL A 10 13.15 -48.72 10.46
C VAL A 10 13.59 -48.11 11.81
N PRO A 11 14.90 -48.01 12.10
CA PRO A 11 15.36 -47.24 13.23
C PRO A 11 15.29 -45.75 12.86
N ALA A 12 14.85 -44.96 13.82
CA ALA A 12 15.09 -43.53 13.81
C ALA A 12 16.58 -43.30 14.00
N ASP A 13 17.25 -42.69 13.02
CA ASP A 13 18.20 -41.61 13.31
C ASP A 13 18.51 -40.74 12.08
N GLU A 14 18.76 -39.49 12.42
CA GLU A 14 19.08 -38.26 11.72
C GLU A 14 19.86 -38.33 10.39
N SER A 15 19.30 -37.70 9.36
CA SER A 15 20.06 -36.90 8.39
C SER A 15 19.16 -35.82 7.77
N ARG A 16 19.40 -34.58 8.19
CA ARG A 16 18.65 -33.39 7.78
C ARG A 16 19.18 -32.90 6.43
N GLU A 17 18.86 -33.60 5.36
CA GLU A 17 19.05 -33.06 4.01
C GLU A 17 17.92 -32.10 3.66
N ALA A 18 18.26 -30.82 3.60
CA ALA A 18 17.38 -29.77 3.12
C ALA A 18 17.00 -30.06 1.66
N ARG A 19 15.81 -30.62 1.45
CA ARG A 19 15.22 -30.70 0.10
C ARG A 19 14.92 -29.28 -0.35
N LEU A 20 15.78 -28.75 -1.22
CA LEU A 20 15.46 -27.61 -2.08
C LEU A 20 14.26 -28.03 -2.94
N GLY A 21 13.06 -27.59 -2.54
CA GLY A 21 11.86 -27.70 -3.36
C GLY A 21 11.95 -26.67 -4.48
N ILE A 22 11.96 -27.12 -5.73
CA ILE A 22 11.76 -26.24 -6.88
C ILE A 22 10.33 -25.70 -6.78
N ILE A 23 10.17 -24.38 -6.62
CA ILE A 23 8.86 -23.73 -6.75
C ILE A 23 8.60 -23.59 -8.25
N THR A 24 7.89 -24.57 -8.83
CA THR A 24 7.35 -24.43 -10.19
C THR A 24 6.07 -23.61 -10.15
N ALA A 25 5.77 -22.86 -11.21
CA ALA A 25 4.57 -22.03 -11.33
C ALA A 25 3.25 -22.83 -11.29
N GLU A 26 3.32 -24.17 -11.25
CA GLU A 26 2.18 -25.08 -11.26
C GLU A 26 1.83 -25.62 -9.86
N ALA A 27 2.45 -25.08 -8.80
CA ALA A 27 1.94 -25.30 -7.46
C ALA A 27 0.50 -24.76 -7.40
N GLN A 28 -0.47 -25.67 -7.40
CA GLN A 28 -1.88 -25.39 -7.23
C GLN A 28 -2.08 -24.76 -5.84
N PHE A 29 -1.93 -23.44 -5.77
CA PHE A 29 -2.46 -22.68 -4.67
C PHE A 29 -3.95 -22.96 -4.64
N HIS A 30 -4.44 -23.52 -3.52
CA HIS A 30 -5.86 -23.44 -3.23
C HIS A 30 -6.21 -21.95 -3.26
N SER A 31 -6.86 -21.50 -4.33
CA SER A 31 -7.28 -20.12 -4.53
C SER A 31 -8.46 -19.82 -3.60
N GLY A 32 -8.22 -19.89 -2.29
CA GLY A 32 -9.03 -19.20 -1.32
C GLY A 32 -8.58 -17.75 -1.36
N GLU A 33 -9.30 -16.96 -2.17
CA GLU A 33 -9.28 -15.50 -2.27
C GLU A 33 -8.25 -14.79 -1.38
N VAL A 34 -7.14 -14.34 -1.97
CA VAL A 34 -6.36 -13.28 -1.32
C VAL A 34 -7.31 -12.08 -1.20
N SER A 35 -7.81 -11.82 0.01
CA SER A 35 -8.71 -10.70 0.24
C SER A 35 -8.02 -9.40 -0.21
N VAL A 36 -8.78 -8.51 -0.85
CA VAL A 36 -8.24 -7.23 -1.35
C VAL A 36 -7.59 -6.43 -0.21
N ASP A 37 -8.16 -6.50 1.00
CA ASP A 37 -7.59 -5.88 2.19
C ASP A 37 -6.17 -6.40 2.50
N ARG A 38 -5.95 -7.71 2.40
CA ARG A 38 -4.62 -8.33 2.57
C ARG A 38 -3.67 -7.93 1.43
N ALA A 39 -4.14 -7.92 0.19
CA ALA A 39 -3.31 -7.54 -0.96
C ALA A 39 -2.84 -6.08 -0.86
N ILE A 40 -3.74 -5.17 -0.48
CA ILE A 40 -3.39 -3.76 -0.24
C ILE A 40 -2.45 -3.66 0.95
N GLY A 41 -2.71 -4.36 2.06
CA GLY A 41 -1.82 -4.40 3.21
C GLY A 41 -0.38 -4.79 2.83
N ASN A 42 -0.20 -5.87 2.08
CA ASN A 42 1.11 -6.31 1.59
C ASN A 42 1.78 -5.27 0.69
N LEU A 43 1.02 -4.60 -0.18
CA LEU A 43 1.53 -3.51 -1.01
C LEU A 43 2.07 -2.36 -0.14
N LEU A 44 1.34 -1.97 0.91
CA LEU A 44 1.78 -0.89 1.79
C LEU A 44 3.03 -1.25 2.59
N VAL A 45 3.19 -2.52 3.00
CA VAL A 45 4.44 -3.00 3.64
C VAL A 45 5.62 -2.81 2.70
N VAL A 46 5.49 -3.25 1.44
CA VAL A 46 6.54 -3.11 0.44
C VAL A 46 6.88 -1.64 0.18
N VAL A 47 5.88 -0.78 0.02
CA VAL A 47 6.10 0.67 -0.19
C VAL A 47 6.79 1.29 1.02
N ARG A 48 6.36 0.95 2.24
CA ARG A 48 6.93 1.47 3.48
C ARG A 48 8.41 1.14 3.58
N GLU A 49 8.77 -0.11 3.33
CA GLU A 49 10.16 -0.58 3.42
C GLU A 49 11.03 -0.02 2.29
N LEU A 50 10.54 -0.02 1.05
CA LEU A 50 11.30 0.48 -0.10
C LEU A 50 11.62 1.98 -0.03
N LEU A 51 10.72 2.77 0.57
CA LEU A 51 10.87 4.21 0.68
C LEU A 51 11.40 4.66 2.05
N GLY A 52 11.71 3.73 2.95
CA GLY A 52 12.18 4.09 4.31
C GLY A 52 11.18 4.93 5.09
N LEU A 53 9.88 4.68 4.91
CA LEU A 53 8.80 5.42 5.56
C LEU A 53 8.41 4.78 6.89
N GLN A 54 7.95 5.59 7.84
CA GLN A 54 7.41 5.12 9.11
C GLN A 54 5.92 4.77 8.99
N VAL A 55 5.20 5.47 8.12
CA VAL A 55 3.77 5.25 7.85
C VAL A 55 3.48 5.36 6.37
N VAL A 56 2.66 4.44 5.87
CA VAL A 56 2.06 4.48 4.53
C VAL A 56 0.58 4.16 4.65
N PHE A 57 -0.28 4.87 3.92
CA PHE A 57 -1.71 4.65 3.97
C PHE A 57 -2.39 4.89 2.63
N VAL A 58 -3.49 4.17 2.39
CA VAL A 58 -4.48 4.50 1.38
C VAL A 58 -5.67 5.16 2.07
N SER A 59 -6.03 6.33 1.56
CA SER A 59 -7.21 7.07 1.98
C SER A 59 -8.24 7.15 0.86
N GLU A 60 -9.50 7.30 1.23
CA GLU A 60 -10.63 7.52 0.33
C GLU A 60 -11.22 8.92 0.56
N PHE A 61 -11.73 9.52 -0.50
CA PHE A 61 -12.54 10.73 -0.44
C PHE A 61 -14.02 10.39 -0.51
N VAL A 62 -14.76 10.72 0.54
CA VAL A 62 -16.21 10.49 0.63
C VAL A 62 -16.84 11.64 1.39
N ASP A 63 -17.93 12.19 0.85
CA ASP A 63 -18.70 13.29 1.45
C ASP A 63 -17.86 14.50 1.89
N GLY A 64 -16.89 14.90 1.06
CA GLY A 64 -16.00 16.03 1.35
C GLY A 64 -14.96 15.76 2.45
N ARG A 65 -14.74 14.48 2.80
CA ARG A 65 -13.79 14.07 3.85
C ARG A 65 -12.77 13.09 3.32
N ARG A 66 -11.57 13.14 3.90
CA ARG A 66 -10.54 12.11 3.72
C ARG A 66 -10.64 11.07 4.83
N VAL A 67 -10.93 9.82 4.49
CA VAL A 67 -11.03 8.68 5.42
C VAL A 67 -9.85 7.73 5.22
N PHE A 68 -9.16 7.33 6.30
CA PHE A 68 -8.12 6.30 6.21
C PHE A 68 -8.74 4.91 6.04
N ARG A 69 -8.42 4.21 4.94
CA ARG A 69 -8.97 2.87 4.64
C ARG A 69 -7.98 1.75 4.93
N HIS A 70 -6.73 1.94 4.55
CA HIS A 70 -5.64 1.00 4.81
C HIS A 70 -4.45 1.76 5.37
N ILE A 71 -3.81 1.21 6.40
CA ILE A 71 -2.68 1.82 7.08
C ILE A 71 -1.65 0.72 7.33
N GLU A 72 -0.40 1.05 7.08
CA GLU A 72 0.77 0.28 7.46
C GLU A 72 1.74 1.21 8.17
N SER A 73 2.26 0.78 9.32
CA SER A 73 3.09 1.63 10.19
C SER A 73 4.10 0.84 10.98
N GLN A 74 5.33 1.36 11.10
CA GLN A 74 6.41 0.76 11.88
C GLN A 74 6.13 0.75 13.39
N SER A 75 5.29 1.66 13.90
CA SER A 75 4.99 1.81 15.31
C SER A 75 3.52 2.14 15.56
N SER A 76 2.92 1.49 16.54
CA SER A 76 1.56 1.76 17.02
C SER A 76 1.41 3.10 17.74
N VAL A 77 2.52 3.82 17.98
CA VAL A 77 2.55 5.13 18.65
C VAL A 77 1.97 6.24 17.75
N LEU A 78 1.91 6.02 16.43
CA LEU A 78 1.44 7.01 15.48
C LEU A 78 -0.10 7.08 15.49
N ARG A 79 -0.64 8.29 15.75
CA ARG A 79 -2.04 8.54 16.11
C ARG A 79 -3.02 8.50 14.92
N ILE A 80 -2.79 7.65 13.92
CA ILE A 80 -3.76 7.41 12.85
C ILE A 80 -4.44 6.05 12.99
N ARG A 81 -5.73 5.99 12.68
CA ARG A 81 -6.54 4.76 12.78
C ARG A 81 -7.41 4.59 11.56
N ARG A 82 -7.66 3.34 11.17
CA ARG A 82 -8.63 3.02 10.11
C ARG A 82 -9.99 3.62 10.47
N GLY A 83 -10.64 4.24 9.49
CA GLY A 83 -11.91 4.95 9.64
C GLY A 83 -11.81 6.38 10.19
N GLN A 84 -10.66 6.79 10.75
CA GLN A 84 -10.47 8.19 11.14
C GLN A 84 -10.55 9.09 9.91
N SER A 85 -11.23 10.23 10.06
CA SER A 85 -11.50 11.15 8.96
C SER A 85 -11.16 12.61 9.31
N ALA A 86 -10.88 13.40 8.28
CA ALA A 86 -10.72 14.85 8.39
C ALA A 86 -11.44 15.53 7.21
N PRO A 87 -11.94 16.78 7.37
CA PRO A 87 -12.42 17.58 6.24
C PRO A 87 -11.34 17.69 5.18
N LEU A 88 -11.69 17.42 3.92
CA LEU A 88 -10.73 17.25 2.85
C LEU A 88 -9.92 18.54 2.62
N GLU A 89 -10.57 19.70 2.70
CA GLU A 89 -9.95 21.02 2.55
C GLU A 89 -8.85 21.32 3.59
N GLN A 90 -8.86 20.62 4.73
CA GLN A 90 -7.87 20.77 5.80
C GLN A 90 -6.68 19.82 5.64
N THR A 91 -6.65 18.99 4.59
CA THR A 91 -5.59 17.97 4.41
C THR A 91 -4.51 18.40 3.43
N ILE A 92 -3.29 17.90 3.62
CA ILE A 92 -2.21 18.00 2.61
C ILE A 92 -2.66 17.36 1.28
N CYS A 93 -3.41 16.25 1.35
CA CYS A 93 -3.97 15.54 0.19
C CYS A 93 -4.69 16.49 -0.79
N GLN A 94 -5.60 17.34 -0.28
CA GLN A 94 -6.32 18.29 -1.14
C GLN A 94 -5.39 19.33 -1.76
N ARG A 95 -4.40 19.83 -0.99
CA ARG A 95 -3.47 20.83 -1.51
C ARG A 95 -2.58 20.28 -2.63
N ILE A 96 -2.18 19.01 -2.55
CA ILE A 96 -1.46 18.32 -3.62
C ILE A 96 -2.35 18.21 -4.87
N LEU A 97 -3.61 17.81 -4.70
CA LEU A 97 -4.55 17.68 -5.82
C LEU A 97 -4.84 19.01 -6.52
N ASP A 98 -4.90 20.10 -5.75
CA ASP A 98 -5.06 21.46 -6.28
C ASP A 98 -3.79 22.01 -6.93
N GLY A 99 -2.66 21.29 -6.87
CA GLY A 99 -1.36 21.78 -7.35
C GLY A 99 -0.74 22.87 -6.47
N ARG A 100 -1.26 23.08 -5.25
CA ARG A 100 -0.75 24.09 -4.30
C ARG A 100 0.44 23.59 -3.48
N LEU A 101 0.59 22.28 -3.36
CA LEU A 101 1.75 21.63 -2.77
C LEU A 101 2.32 20.57 -3.71
N PRO A 102 3.64 20.36 -3.72
CA PRO A 102 4.26 19.26 -4.45
C PRO A 102 3.88 17.91 -3.83
N ASN A 103 4.04 16.84 -4.61
CA ASN A 103 3.81 15.47 -4.14
C ASN A 103 4.79 15.04 -3.03
N LEU A 104 5.99 15.63 -3.01
CA LEU A 104 7.01 15.41 -1.99
C LEU A 104 7.28 16.70 -1.22
N ILE A 105 7.11 16.64 0.10
CA ILE A 105 7.34 17.73 1.04
C ILE A 105 8.43 17.28 2.00
N GLN A 106 9.63 17.85 1.89
CA GLN A 106 10.77 17.49 2.74
C GLN A 106 10.55 17.86 4.20
N SER A 107 9.97 19.05 4.45
CA SER A 107 9.62 19.55 5.77
C SER A 107 8.18 20.06 5.80
N VAL A 108 7.27 19.26 6.34
CA VAL A 108 5.87 19.64 6.57
C VAL A 108 5.77 20.76 7.60
N THR A 109 6.71 20.80 8.55
CA THR A 109 6.79 21.89 9.53
C THR A 109 7.02 23.24 8.87
N SER A 110 7.97 23.34 7.93
CA SER A 110 8.22 24.56 7.17
C SER A 110 7.01 24.97 6.32
N VAL A 111 6.41 24.01 5.60
CA VAL A 111 5.20 24.27 4.80
C VAL A 111 4.01 24.71 5.67
N ARG A 112 3.89 24.21 6.91
CA ARG A 112 2.83 24.62 7.84
C ARG A 112 2.94 26.08 8.19
N GLU A 113 4.14 26.55 8.51
CA GLU A 113 4.42 27.93 8.90
C GLU A 113 4.24 28.90 7.74
N GLU A 114 4.66 28.50 6.53
CA GLU A 114 4.59 29.34 5.33
C GLU A 114 3.19 29.38 4.69
N GLN A 115 2.48 28.25 4.66
CA GLN A 115 1.22 28.10 3.92
C GLN A 115 -0.01 27.91 4.83
N GLY A 116 0.15 27.98 6.15
CA GLY A 116 -0.95 27.86 7.11
C GLY A 116 -1.62 26.49 7.05
N LEU A 117 -0.85 25.40 7.19
CA LEU A 117 -1.45 24.09 7.47
C LEU A 117 -2.01 24.08 8.91
N PRO A 118 -3.06 23.30 9.22
CA PRO A 118 -3.58 23.25 10.57
C PRO A 118 -2.59 22.67 11.60
N ALA A 119 -2.78 22.98 12.89
CA ALA A 119 -1.85 22.64 13.96
C ALA A 119 -1.64 21.13 14.17
N ASN A 120 -2.55 20.28 13.70
CA ASN A 120 -2.42 18.82 13.79
C ASN A 120 -1.30 18.23 12.90
N PHE A 121 -0.64 19.04 12.06
CA PHE A 121 0.57 18.67 11.31
C PHE A 121 1.88 19.05 12.03
N GLU A 122 1.80 19.57 13.26
CA GLU A 122 2.97 19.84 14.07
C GLU A 122 3.77 18.56 14.36
N GLY A 123 5.10 18.65 14.27
CA GLY A 123 6.00 17.51 14.45
C GLY A 123 6.10 16.53 13.26
N MET A 124 5.38 16.79 12.16
CA MET A 124 5.57 16.01 10.93
C MET A 124 6.84 16.47 10.20
N GLY A 125 7.72 15.52 9.87
CA GLY A 125 8.96 15.74 9.15
C GLY A 125 8.70 15.79 7.65
N THR A 126 8.80 14.64 6.98
CA THR A 126 8.55 14.51 5.54
C THR A 126 7.16 13.96 5.26
N HIS A 127 6.53 14.40 4.15
CA HIS A 127 5.33 13.79 3.59
C HIS A 127 5.49 13.55 2.09
N ILE A 128 5.10 12.38 1.61
CA ILE A 128 4.99 12.04 0.19
C ILE A 128 3.58 11.53 -0.12
N GLY A 129 2.98 11.96 -1.23
CA GLY A 129 1.63 11.54 -1.58
C GLY A 129 1.28 11.68 -3.05
N VAL A 130 0.51 10.71 -3.56
CA VAL A 130 0.03 10.68 -4.94
C VAL A 130 -1.45 10.25 -5.00
N PRO A 131 -2.21 10.74 -5.98
CA PRO A 131 -3.60 10.32 -6.20
C PRO A 131 -3.74 8.85 -6.59
N VAL A 132 -4.73 8.18 -6.00
CA VAL A 132 -5.22 6.87 -6.45
C VAL A 132 -6.35 7.12 -7.44
N ARG A 133 -6.09 6.90 -8.73
CA ARG A 133 -7.06 7.09 -9.81
C ARG A 133 -7.62 5.75 -10.29
N MET A 134 -8.94 5.68 -10.36
CA MET A 134 -9.66 4.54 -10.92
C MET A 134 -9.56 4.54 -12.45
N ALA A 135 -9.92 3.42 -13.08
CA ALA A 135 -9.85 3.25 -14.53
C ALA A 135 -10.73 4.25 -15.31
N ASP A 136 -11.81 4.74 -14.69
CA ASP A 136 -12.70 5.78 -15.23
C ASP A 136 -12.12 7.21 -15.09
N GLY A 137 -10.89 7.35 -14.57
CA GLY A 137 -10.23 8.64 -14.33
C GLY A 137 -10.63 9.32 -13.02
N ARG A 138 -11.62 8.80 -12.29
CA ARG A 138 -12.04 9.35 -10.99
C ARG A 138 -10.96 9.17 -9.94
N VAL A 139 -10.74 10.20 -9.13
CA VAL A 139 -9.88 10.12 -7.94
C VAL A 139 -10.66 9.41 -6.83
N TYR A 140 -10.22 8.21 -6.46
CA TYR A 140 -10.75 7.49 -5.30
C TYR A 140 -10.27 8.14 -3.99
N GLY A 141 -9.00 8.56 -3.96
CA GLY A 141 -8.36 9.17 -2.80
C GLY A 141 -6.86 9.31 -3.02
N MET A 142 -6.06 9.07 -1.98
CA MET A 142 -4.60 9.20 -2.04
C MET A 142 -3.88 8.00 -1.44
N LEU A 143 -2.73 7.67 -2.01
CA LEU A 143 -1.68 6.87 -1.39
C LEU A 143 -0.62 7.84 -0.88
N CYS A 144 -0.43 7.88 0.44
CA CYS A 144 0.54 8.77 1.06
C CYS A 144 1.41 8.00 2.05
N GLY A 145 2.55 8.60 2.42
CA GLY A 145 3.33 8.21 3.56
C GLY A 145 4.09 9.37 4.18
N PHE A 146 4.58 9.19 5.39
CA PHE A 146 5.29 10.22 6.14
C PHE A 146 6.24 9.64 7.19
N ASN A 147 7.18 10.48 7.60
CA ASN A 147 8.08 10.28 8.74
C ASN A 147 7.81 11.36 9.80
N VAL A 148 7.80 10.96 11.07
CA VAL A 148 7.89 11.89 12.20
C VAL A 148 9.36 12.21 12.44
N GLU A 149 9.66 13.51 12.43
CA GLU A 149 11.00 14.06 12.64
C GLU A 149 12.08 13.57 11.64
N GLY A 150 13.17 14.33 11.52
CA GLY A 150 14.28 14.03 10.63
C GLY A 150 14.05 14.39 9.16
N GLU A 151 15.16 14.45 8.42
CA GLU A 151 15.16 14.60 6.96
C GLU A 151 15.01 13.21 6.31
N SER A 152 14.45 13.18 5.11
CA SER A 152 14.39 11.98 4.29
C SER A 152 15.22 12.17 3.02
N ASP A 153 15.86 11.10 2.54
CA ASP A 153 16.56 11.11 1.26
C ASP A 153 15.62 10.89 0.06
N LEU A 154 14.30 11.10 0.24
CA LEU A 154 13.31 10.91 -0.81
C LEU A 154 13.50 11.91 -1.94
N ASP A 155 13.29 11.44 -3.17
CA ASP A 155 13.36 12.27 -4.38
C ASP A 155 12.18 12.03 -5.35
N GLU A 156 12.24 12.65 -6.52
CA GLU A 156 11.23 12.49 -7.57
C GLU A 156 11.12 11.06 -8.13
N ARG A 157 12.15 10.22 -7.97
CA ARG A 157 12.08 8.79 -8.33
C ARG A 157 11.19 8.06 -7.34
N ASP A 158 11.20 8.45 -6.07
CA ASP A 158 10.30 7.90 -5.05
C ASP A 158 8.85 8.29 -5.28
N VAL A 159 8.60 9.51 -5.76
CA VAL A 159 7.26 9.93 -6.22
C VAL A 159 6.77 8.98 -7.33
N ARG A 160 7.59 8.72 -8.35
CA ARG A 160 7.23 7.78 -9.43
C ARG A 160 7.00 6.35 -8.94
N ARG A 161 7.80 5.87 -7.97
CA ARG A 161 7.57 4.55 -7.33
C ARG A 161 6.23 4.53 -6.62
N LEU A 162 5.87 5.60 -5.92
CA LEU A 162 4.60 5.73 -5.24
C LEU A 162 3.42 5.79 -6.23
N GLU A 163 3.56 6.43 -7.38
CA GLU A 163 2.54 6.44 -8.45
C GLU A 163 2.26 5.04 -9.02
N LEU A 164 3.30 4.23 -9.21
CA LEU A 164 3.15 2.82 -9.62
C LEU A 164 2.44 1.99 -8.55
N ALA A 165 2.76 2.23 -7.28
CA ALA A 165 2.06 1.61 -6.16
C ALA A 165 0.59 2.06 -6.09
N ALA A 166 0.29 3.35 -6.29
CA ALA A 166 -1.07 3.87 -6.31
C ALA A 166 -1.90 3.27 -7.45
N SER A 167 -1.30 3.09 -8.62
CA SER A 167 -1.91 2.40 -9.76
C SER A 167 -2.22 0.93 -9.44
N SER A 168 -1.35 0.27 -8.67
CA SER A 168 -1.56 -1.10 -8.21
C SER A 168 -2.68 -1.18 -7.17
N ALA A 169 -2.72 -0.24 -6.21
CA ALA A 169 -3.79 -0.11 -5.24
C ALA A 169 -5.15 0.12 -5.92
N ALA A 170 -5.22 0.98 -6.94
CA ALA A 170 -6.45 1.21 -7.71
C ALA A 170 -6.99 -0.08 -8.36
N ARG A 171 -6.10 -0.91 -8.94
CA ARG A 171 -6.49 -2.19 -9.53
C ARG A 171 -7.00 -3.19 -8.49
N LEU A 172 -6.40 -3.21 -7.30
CA LEU A 172 -6.85 -4.06 -6.20
C LEU A 172 -8.22 -3.62 -5.68
N LEU A 173 -8.42 -2.31 -5.49
CA LEU A 173 -9.71 -1.73 -5.08
C LEU A 173 -10.82 -2.00 -6.09
N ALA A 174 -10.55 -1.85 -7.40
CA ALA A 174 -11.52 -2.13 -8.45
C ALA A 174 -12.02 -3.58 -8.43
N ARG A 175 -11.16 -4.54 -8.06
CA ARG A 175 -11.54 -5.95 -7.89
C ARG A 175 -12.45 -6.19 -6.69
N ALA A 176 -12.28 -5.44 -5.59
CA ALA A 176 -13.18 -5.52 -4.44
C ALA A 176 -14.58 -4.95 -4.76
N ASP A 177 -14.63 -3.89 -5.57
CA ASP A 177 -15.88 -3.22 -5.93
C ASP A 177 -16.70 -3.94 -7.03
N GLY A 178 -16.21 -5.08 -7.54
CA GLY A 178 -16.90 -5.86 -8.58
C GLY A 178 -17.01 -5.16 -9.94
N ARG A 179 -16.23 -4.10 -10.19
CA ARG A 179 -16.20 -3.40 -11.48
C ARG A 179 -15.19 -4.06 -12.41
N GLU A 180 -15.58 -5.17 -13.03
CA GLU A 180 -15.01 -5.54 -14.32
C GLU A 180 -15.30 -4.41 -15.31
N VAL A 181 -14.24 -3.85 -15.89
CA VAL A 181 -14.36 -2.97 -17.04
C VAL A 181 -14.89 -3.82 -18.19
N THR A 182 -16.19 -3.72 -18.47
CA THR A 182 -16.70 -4.08 -19.78
C THR A 182 -16.21 -3.01 -20.75
N THR A 183 -15.05 -3.23 -21.37
CA THR A 183 -14.71 -2.57 -22.63
C THR A 183 -15.74 -3.01 -23.65
N SER A 184 -16.78 -2.22 -23.85
CA SER A 184 -17.53 -2.24 -25.11
C SER A 184 -16.62 -1.58 -26.14
N ASP A 185 -16.05 -2.42 -27.02
CA ASP A 185 -15.28 -1.96 -28.16
C ASP A 185 -16.25 -1.38 -29.21
N PRO A 186 -16.18 -0.08 -29.56
CA PRO A 186 -17.02 0.50 -30.60
C PRO A 186 -16.58 0.09 -32.03
N ALA A 187 -15.57 -0.77 -32.21
CA ALA A 187 -15.10 -1.20 -33.53
C ALA A 187 -15.93 -2.32 -34.20
N LEU A 188 -17.08 -2.72 -33.62
CA LEU A 188 -17.97 -3.76 -34.18
C LEU A 188 -19.43 -3.30 -34.39
N ALA A 189 -19.67 -2.00 -34.57
CA ALA A 189 -20.96 -1.44 -34.99
C ALA A 189 -20.92 -0.95 -36.44
#